data_AF-A0A521W3J0-F1
#
_entry.id   AF-A0A521W3J0-F1
#
_cell.length_a   1.000
_cell.length_b   1.000
_cell.length_c   1.000
_cell.angle_alpha   90.00
_cell.angle_beta   90.00
_cell.angle_gamma   90.00
#
_symmetry.space_group_name_H-M   'P 1'
#
loop_
_entity.id
_entity.type
_entity.pdbx_description
1 polymer ?
#
loop_
_entity_poly.entity_id
_entity_poly.type
_entity_poly.pdbx_seq_one_letter_code
_entity_poly.pdbx_strand_id
1 'polypeptide(L)'
;MTHVNEHVLELYVLNSPKDENQRDKIETHLSQCHGCRALVEEMRAFHRDLAEELKQTPIPEPVQTKALAKRKQEIEPYFEPYIPPPVSSNTIVRSFQTFVWYVKNNPIKTVAGGAVMCSMLAGMFYLGMMSKKSNEPVRDMNPDDYNYNTAQNLLEVYNKKNEVIWSLPLGNAEKCLERDNKGHFEVRLADMDGNGTNEILTTMPNRRNDTGEAYHLNIINLADNHETKIFFDQEFQYLDRKDYSFKFNAGMILTEGQNTSAPNILVTCPNILRSPFFLARLDNTGKTIGRYWHFGQLGEMYKLDINRDGTEELVLCGVNDSPDKTNEEFAVFAVLDPLKIKGNTKSTATPGFKMPFSNAEIIYVQFPFIKPRKIFNSATATREMSIEGDDLLHFEVYYHDGDIKETPVTFHFYFTRDMKIKSVKSHNITNRFFEKLYRERKIKTPLNTQFLENLKNGVRYWDGKNWKKEWTMVKHN
;
A
#
# COMPACT_ATOMS: atom_id res chain seq x y z
N MET A 1 -41.04 -2.95 -5.78
CA MET A 1 -41.05 -3.32 -4.36
C MET A 1 -39.79 -2.71 -3.76
N THR A 2 -39.91 -1.87 -2.73
CA THR A 2 -38.76 -1.21 -2.11
C THR A 2 -38.04 -2.21 -1.22
N HIS A 3 -36.72 -2.35 -1.38
CA HIS A 3 -35.91 -3.24 -0.53
C HIS A 3 -35.81 -2.68 0.89
N VAL A 4 -35.73 -3.58 1.87
CA VAL A 4 -35.41 -3.20 3.26
C VAL A 4 -33.94 -2.81 3.32
N ASN A 5 -33.61 -1.75 4.06
CA ASN A 5 -32.24 -1.31 4.25
C ASN A 5 -31.40 -2.43 4.89
N GLU A 6 -30.18 -2.62 4.40
CA GLU A 6 -29.26 -3.68 4.84
C GLU A 6 -29.01 -3.67 6.35
N HIS A 7 -28.81 -2.48 6.95
CA HIS A 7 -28.59 -2.35 8.39
C HIS A 7 -29.79 -2.84 9.22
N VAL A 8 -31.01 -2.63 8.73
CA VAL A 8 -32.23 -3.12 9.40
C VAL A 8 -32.35 -4.64 9.30
N LEU A 9 -31.94 -5.23 8.17
CA LEU A 9 -31.88 -6.68 8.02
C LEU A 9 -30.80 -7.32 8.90
N GLU A 10 -29.64 -6.67 9.05
CA GLU A 10 -28.58 -7.12 9.95
C GLU A 10 -29.03 -7.11 11.42
N LEU A 11 -29.67 -6.04 11.87
CA LEU A 11 -30.24 -5.96 13.23
C LEU A 11 -31.34 -7.01 13.48
N TYR A 12 -32.14 -7.32 12.45
CA TYR A 12 -33.10 -8.43 12.49
C TYR A 12 -32.38 -9.78 12.66
N VAL A 13 -31.31 -10.05 11.91
CA VAL A 13 -30.51 -11.29 12.01
C VAL A 13 -29.86 -11.43 13.39
N LEU A 14 -29.36 -10.33 13.95
CA LEU A 14 -28.74 -10.29 15.29
C LEU A 14 -29.74 -10.36 16.45
N ASN A 15 -31.04 -10.47 16.15
CA ASN A 15 -32.12 -10.43 17.13
C ASN A 15 -32.09 -9.18 18.05
N SER A 16 -31.73 -8.02 17.52
CA SER A 16 -31.65 -6.78 18.29
C SER A 16 -33.01 -6.40 18.91
N PRO A 17 -33.07 -6.01 20.20
CA PRO A 17 -34.31 -5.57 20.85
C PRO A 17 -34.84 -4.24 20.31
N LYS A 18 -34.02 -3.46 19.58
CA LYS A 18 -34.45 -2.18 19.00
C LYS A 18 -35.47 -2.32 17.86
N ASP A 19 -35.58 -3.49 17.25
CA ASP A 19 -36.43 -3.74 16.07
C ASP A 19 -37.60 -4.70 16.33
N GLU A 20 -37.93 -4.98 17.59
CA GLU A 20 -39.01 -5.92 17.94
C GLU A 20 -40.36 -5.51 17.30
N ASN A 21 -40.64 -4.22 17.21
CA ASN A 21 -41.85 -3.67 16.58
C ASN A 21 -41.86 -3.72 15.04
N GLN A 22 -40.75 -4.07 14.39
CA GLN A 22 -40.64 -4.15 12.92
C GLN A 22 -40.54 -5.59 12.39
N ARG A 23 -40.34 -6.58 13.27
CA ARG A 23 -40.14 -7.98 12.88
C ARG A 23 -41.23 -8.53 11.96
N ASP A 24 -42.51 -8.36 12.32
CA ASP A 24 -43.63 -8.86 11.51
C ASP A 24 -43.64 -8.26 10.10
N LYS A 25 -43.26 -6.98 9.98
CA LYS A 25 -43.17 -6.29 8.69
C LYS A 25 -42.00 -6.82 7.86
N ILE A 26 -40.85 -7.06 8.50
CA ILE A 26 -39.67 -7.63 7.85
C ILE A 26 -39.98 -9.07 7.39
N GLU A 27 -40.61 -9.90 8.22
CA GLU A 27 -40.97 -11.27 7.86
C GLU A 27 -41.96 -11.34 6.71
N THR A 28 -42.98 -10.47 6.74
CA THR A 28 -43.92 -10.31 5.62
C THR A 28 -43.16 -9.91 4.34
N HIS A 29 -42.22 -8.96 4.43
CA HIS A 29 -41.40 -8.56 3.29
C HIS A 29 -40.50 -9.69 2.78
N LEU A 30 -39.81 -10.42 3.66
CA LEU A 30 -38.93 -11.54 3.31
C LEU A 30 -39.70 -12.69 2.65
N SER A 31 -40.99 -12.86 2.98
CA SER A 31 -41.86 -13.82 2.30
C SER A 31 -42.14 -13.45 0.83
N GLN A 32 -42.03 -12.17 0.47
CA GLN A 32 -42.35 -11.63 -0.85
C GLN A 32 -41.12 -11.22 -1.68
N CYS A 33 -40.00 -10.89 -1.04
CA CYS A 33 -38.79 -10.41 -1.71
C CYS A 33 -37.66 -11.45 -1.67
N HIS A 34 -37.34 -12.04 -2.83
CA HIS A 34 -36.26 -13.02 -2.94
C HIS A 34 -34.87 -12.44 -2.61
N GLY A 35 -34.58 -11.22 -3.07
CA GLY A 35 -33.28 -10.57 -2.84
C GLY A 35 -32.98 -10.32 -1.37
N CYS A 36 -33.93 -9.74 -0.62
CA CYS A 36 -33.76 -9.52 0.82
C CYS A 36 -33.67 -10.84 1.60
N ARG A 37 -34.37 -11.90 1.15
CA ARG A 37 -34.25 -13.24 1.73
C ARG A 37 -32.87 -13.84 1.54
N ALA A 38 -32.31 -13.75 0.33
CA ALA A 38 -30.96 -14.23 0.04
C ALA A 38 -29.92 -13.52 0.91
N LEU A 39 -30.00 -12.19 1.01
CA LEU A 39 -29.12 -11.37 1.85
C LEU A 39 -29.20 -11.74 3.34
N VAL A 40 -30.41 -11.98 3.87
CA VAL A 40 -30.60 -12.45 5.26
C VAL A 40 -29.95 -13.82 5.50
N GLU A 41 -30.01 -14.74 4.54
CA GLU A 41 -29.34 -16.04 4.66
C GLU A 41 -27.82 -15.93 4.62
N GLU A 42 -27.28 -14.99 3.82
CA GLU A 42 -25.85 -14.67 3.78
C GLU A 42 -25.35 -14.10 5.11
N MET A 43 -26.05 -13.10 5.66
CA MET A 43 -25.76 -12.53 6.99
C MET A 43 -25.83 -13.60 8.09
N ARG A 44 -26.82 -14.50 8.04
CA ARG A 44 -26.92 -15.64 8.98
C ARG A 44 -25.74 -16.60 8.85
N ALA A 45 -25.28 -16.89 7.65
CA ALA A 45 -24.10 -17.72 7.43
C ALA A 45 -22.85 -17.07 8.02
N PHE A 46 -22.62 -15.79 7.71
CA PHE A 46 -21.50 -15.01 8.25
C PHE A 46 -21.46 -15.03 9.79
N HIS A 47 -22.59 -14.77 10.47
CA HIS A 47 -22.61 -14.77 11.93
C HIS A 47 -22.47 -16.17 12.56
N ARG A 48 -22.90 -17.23 11.87
CA ARG A 48 -22.64 -18.61 12.32
C ARG A 48 -21.15 -18.91 12.26
N ASP A 49 -20.49 -18.57 11.16
CA ASP A 49 -19.05 -18.82 10.98
C ASP A 49 -18.24 -18.04 12.01
N LEU A 50 -18.59 -16.77 12.26
CA LEU A 50 -17.97 -15.95 13.30
C LEU A 50 -18.16 -16.54 14.70
N ALA A 51 -19.34 -17.06 15.01
CA ALA A 51 -19.62 -17.72 16.29
C ALA A 51 -18.84 -19.03 16.47
N GLU A 52 -18.59 -19.78 15.38
CA GLU A 52 -17.72 -20.96 15.42
C GLU A 52 -16.25 -20.58 15.62
N GLU A 53 -15.77 -19.55 14.95
CA GLU A 53 -14.41 -19.03 15.11
C GLU A 53 -14.16 -18.53 16.55
N LEU A 54 -15.12 -17.83 17.14
CA LEU A 54 -15.04 -17.38 18.53
C LEU A 54 -15.02 -18.55 19.53
N LYS A 55 -15.68 -19.67 19.23
CA LYS A 55 -15.60 -20.89 20.07
C LYS A 55 -14.26 -21.61 19.95
N GLN A 56 -13.62 -21.53 18.78
CA GLN A 56 -12.33 -22.16 18.51
C GLN A 56 -11.16 -21.32 19.00
N THR A 57 -11.36 -20.02 19.17
CA THR A 57 -10.36 -19.13 19.74
C THR A 57 -10.18 -19.47 21.22
N PRO A 58 -9.03 -20.03 21.64
CA PRO A 58 -8.81 -20.31 23.05
C PRO A 58 -8.92 -19.01 23.83
N ILE A 59 -9.84 -18.98 24.81
CA ILE A 59 -9.91 -17.89 25.78
C ILE A 59 -8.52 -17.83 26.41
N PRO A 60 -7.78 -16.71 26.28
CA PRO A 60 -6.46 -16.60 26.87
C PRO A 60 -6.60 -16.93 28.35
N GLU A 61 -5.88 -17.96 28.82
CA GLU A 61 -5.82 -18.19 30.26
C GLU A 61 -5.38 -16.87 30.91
N PRO A 62 -6.07 -16.40 31.96
CA PRO A 62 -5.67 -15.19 32.65
C PRO A 62 -4.24 -15.42 33.13
N VAL A 63 -3.29 -14.77 32.46
CA VAL A 63 -1.88 -14.85 32.80
C VAL A 63 -1.80 -14.43 34.26
N GLN A 64 -1.47 -15.37 35.15
CA GLN A 64 -1.15 -15.08 36.54
C GLN A 64 0.18 -14.34 36.59
N THR A 65 0.21 -13.10 36.11
CA THR A 65 1.26 -12.17 36.48
C THR A 65 1.09 -11.89 37.96
N LYS A 66 2.04 -12.37 38.76
CA LYS A 66 2.21 -12.01 40.17
C LYS A 66 1.94 -10.52 40.33
N ALA A 67 0.84 -10.21 41.01
CA ALA A 67 0.41 -8.86 41.30
C ALA A 67 1.49 -8.12 42.10
N LEU A 68 2.09 -7.10 41.48
CA LEU A 68 2.45 -5.89 42.22
C LEU A 68 1.15 -5.14 42.46
N ALA A 69 0.75 -5.06 43.73
CA ALA A 69 -0.44 -4.37 44.18
C ALA A 69 -0.51 -2.95 43.60
N LYS A 70 -1.52 -2.67 42.77
CA LYS A 70 -2.01 -1.31 42.56
C LYS A 70 -3.50 -1.25 42.85
N ARG A 71 -3.77 -0.39 43.81
CA ARG A 71 -5.03 0.14 44.32
C ARG A 71 -6.11 0.25 43.23
N LYS A 72 -7.32 -0.27 43.53
CA LYS A 72 -8.55 0.09 42.83
C LYS A 72 -8.67 1.62 42.78
N GLN A 73 -8.70 2.16 41.58
CA GLN A 73 -9.34 3.43 41.29
C GLN A 73 -10.11 3.21 40.00
N GLU A 74 -11.43 3.37 40.09
CA GLU A 74 -12.33 3.38 38.94
C GLU A 74 -11.82 4.42 37.94
N ILE A 75 -11.56 4.00 36.71
CA ILE A 75 -11.23 4.92 35.62
C ILE A 75 -12.54 5.17 34.87
N GLU A 76 -13.17 6.31 35.17
CA GLU A 76 -14.06 6.97 34.22
C GLU A 76 -13.28 7.24 32.92
N PRO A 77 -13.89 7.10 31.73
CA PRO A 77 -13.23 7.46 30.48
C PRO A 77 -13.06 8.98 30.42
N TYR A 78 -11.94 9.46 30.95
CA TYR A 78 -11.52 10.85 30.85
C TYR A 78 -10.92 11.07 29.45
N PHE A 79 -11.75 11.60 28.56
CA PHE A 79 -11.27 12.24 27.35
C PHE A 79 -10.58 13.55 27.73
N GLU A 80 -9.26 13.58 27.69
CA GLU A 80 -8.52 14.83 27.51
C GLU A 80 -7.86 14.80 26.14
N PRO A 81 -8.15 15.76 25.24
CA PRO A 81 -7.20 16.05 24.17
C PRO A 81 -5.87 16.42 24.85
N TYR A 82 -4.77 15.82 24.39
CA TYR A 82 -3.45 16.28 24.78
C TYR A 82 -3.27 17.71 24.25
N ILE A 83 -3.68 18.67 25.07
CA ILE A 83 -3.23 20.04 25.02
C ILE A 83 -1.91 19.99 25.79
N PRO A 84 -0.75 20.27 25.19
CA PRO A 84 0.47 20.41 25.96
C PRO A 84 0.17 21.37 27.11
N PRO A 85 0.57 21.07 28.37
CA PRO A 85 0.21 21.92 29.49
C PRO A 85 0.57 23.35 29.10
N PRO A 86 -0.33 24.35 29.29
CA PRO A 86 0.11 25.72 29.18
C PRO A 86 1.32 25.80 30.09
N VAL A 87 2.48 26.11 29.52
CA VAL A 87 3.67 26.43 30.30
C VAL A 87 3.16 27.43 31.29
N SER A 88 3.03 27.04 32.56
CA SER A 88 2.42 27.89 33.56
C SER A 88 3.41 29.03 33.76
N SER A 89 3.24 30.08 32.98
CA SER A 89 3.95 31.35 33.13
C SER A 89 3.77 31.92 34.54
N ASN A 90 2.80 31.39 35.30
CA ASN A 90 2.57 31.72 36.70
C ASN A 90 3.75 31.42 37.65
N THR A 91 4.66 30.48 37.35
CA THR A 91 5.84 30.29 38.20
C THR A 91 6.83 31.44 38.01
N ILE A 92 7.04 31.86 36.76
CA ILE A 92 7.89 33.02 36.44
C ILE A 92 7.24 34.31 36.93
N VAL A 93 5.93 34.47 36.78
CA VAL A 93 5.20 35.68 37.21
C VAL A 93 5.19 35.83 38.74
N ARG A 94 5.02 34.74 39.53
CA ARG A 94 5.13 34.80 41.00
C ARG A 94 6.55 35.14 41.46
N SER A 95 7.57 34.54 40.85
CA SER A 95 8.97 34.85 41.17
C SER A 95 9.32 36.30 40.84
N PHE A 96 8.82 36.81 39.71
CA PHE A 96 9.06 38.18 39.27
C PHE A 96 8.32 39.21 40.14
N GLN A 97 7.07 38.93 40.54
CA GLN A 97 6.32 39.78 41.48
C GLN A 97 6.99 39.84 42.87
N THR A 98 7.52 38.71 43.36
CA THR A 98 8.26 38.66 44.63
C THR A 98 9.58 39.42 44.56
N PHE A 99 10.28 39.32 43.43
CA PHE A 99 11.49 40.11 43.15
C PHE A 99 11.19 41.62 43.05
N VAL A 100 10.15 42.01 42.29
CA VAL A 100 9.73 43.42 42.15
C VAL A 100 9.32 44.00 43.51
N TRP A 101 8.58 43.24 44.34
CA TRP A 101 8.23 43.64 45.69
C TRP A 101 9.47 43.82 46.59
N TYR A 102 10.44 42.91 46.50
CA TYR A 102 11.69 42.99 47.25
C TYR A 102 12.55 44.20 46.84
N VAL A 103 12.69 44.46 45.53
CA VAL A 103 13.41 45.63 44.97
C VAL A 103 12.74 46.93 45.42
N LYS A 104 11.40 46.99 45.36
CA LYS A 104 10.63 48.18 45.74
C LYS A 104 10.78 48.52 47.23
N ASN A 105 10.90 47.51 48.09
CA ASN A 105 11.01 47.71 49.54
C ASN A 105 12.45 47.77 50.07
N ASN A 106 13.47 47.52 49.24
CA ASN A 106 14.89 47.55 49.66
C ASN A 106 15.83 48.25 48.65
N PRO A 107 15.54 49.48 48.19
CA PRO A 107 16.23 50.11 47.05
C PRO A 107 17.73 50.31 47.26
N ILE A 108 18.17 50.63 48.47
CA ILE A 108 19.59 50.92 48.77
C ILE A 108 20.45 49.64 48.75
N LYS A 109 19.88 48.49 49.16
CA LYS A 109 20.59 47.18 49.13
C LYS A 109 20.62 46.57 47.73
N THR A 110 19.65 46.92 46.87
CA THR A 110 19.58 46.42 45.49
C THR A 110 20.42 47.22 44.50
N VAL A 111 20.68 48.52 44.73
CA VAL A 111 21.51 49.31 43.81
C VAL A 111 23.00 48.95 43.92
N ALA A 112 23.52 48.65 45.11
CA ALA A 112 24.93 48.29 45.29
C ALA A 112 25.24 46.81 45.00
N GLY A 113 24.29 45.88 45.26
CA GLY A 113 24.49 44.43 45.01
C GLY A 113 23.83 43.90 43.74
N GLY A 114 22.78 44.55 43.24
CA GLY A 114 21.97 44.09 42.11
C GLY A 114 22.64 44.27 40.76
N ALA A 115 23.45 45.32 40.58
CA ALA A 115 24.21 45.52 39.35
C ALA A 115 25.18 44.35 39.09
N VAL A 116 25.90 43.91 40.13
CA VAL A 116 26.84 42.78 40.07
C VAL A 116 26.10 41.47 39.79
N MET A 117 24.98 41.22 40.47
CA MET A 117 24.19 40.00 40.28
C MET A 117 23.54 39.93 38.89
N CYS A 118 23.03 41.06 38.37
CA CYS A 118 22.50 41.13 37.01
C CYS A 118 23.59 40.92 35.95
N SER A 119 24.79 41.47 36.15
CA SER A 119 25.92 41.20 35.25
C SER A 119 26.41 39.76 35.31
N MET A 120 26.38 39.11 36.49
CA MET A 120 26.70 37.69 36.63
C MET A 120 25.63 36.78 36.00
N LEU A 121 24.35 37.10 36.16
CA LEU A 121 23.27 36.35 35.53
C LEU A 121 23.27 36.54 34.01
N ALA A 122 23.50 37.76 33.53
CA ALA A 122 23.69 38.02 32.09
C ALA A 122 24.94 37.30 31.56
N GLY A 123 26.04 37.30 32.32
CA GLY A 123 27.26 36.58 31.99
C GLY A 123 27.07 35.06 31.96
N MET A 124 26.37 34.47 32.94
CA MET A 124 26.03 33.05 32.97
C MET A 124 25.03 32.66 31.88
N PHE A 125 24.08 33.54 31.56
CA PHE A 125 23.15 33.33 30.46
C PHE A 125 23.85 33.41 29.10
N TYR A 126 24.78 34.36 28.94
CA TYR A 126 25.61 34.52 27.76
C TYR A 126 26.61 33.36 27.62
N LEU A 127 27.25 32.93 28.70
CA LEU A 127 28.10 31.73 28.75
C LEU A 127 27.29 30.45 28.53
N GLY A 128 26.06 30.36 29.01
CA GLY A 128 25.16 29.23 28.75
C GLY A 128 24.70 29.18 27.28
N MET A 129 24.47 30.33 26.66
CA MET A 129 24.18 30.43 25.22
C MET A 129 25.42 30.13 24.36
N MET A 130 26.61 30.57 24.78
CA MET A 130 27.88 30.29 24.08
C MET A 130 28.32 28.84 24.25
N SER A 131 28.18 28.26 25.46
CA SER A 131 28.57 26.88 25.77
C SER A 131 27.67 25.84 25.12
N LYS A 132 26.44 26.19 24.74
CA LYS A 132 25.56 25.32 23.94
C LYS A 132 25.82 25.39 22.43
N LYS A 133 26.68 26.30 21.95
CA LYS A 133 26.75 26.62 20.51
C LYS A 133 27.93 26.04 19.74
N SER A 134 28.87 25.31 20.33
CA SER A 134 30.13 25.08 19.60
C SER A 134 30.97 23.88 20.00
N ASN A 135 30.42 22.65 20.07
CA ASN A 135 31.25 21.44 19.87
C ASN A 135 30.50 20.10 19.82
N GLU A 136 29.17 20.06 19.93
CA GLU A 136 28.49 18.82 19.55
C GLU A 136 28.70 18.64 18.04
N PRO A 137 29.37 17.55 17.61
CA PRO A 137 29.55 17.29 16.19
C PRO A 137 28.17 17.31 15.55
N VAL A 138 28.05 18.03 14.43
CA VAL A 138 26.80 18.09 13.66
C VAL A 138 26.28 16.67 13.53
N ARG A 139 25.14 16.39 14.17
CA ARG A 139 24.53 15.07 14.15
C ARG A 139 24.23 14.75 12.70
N ASP A 140 24.62 13.56 12.26
CA ASP A 140 24.32 13.09 10.91
C ASP A 140 22.81 12.87 10.82
N MET A 141 22.13 13.68 10.02
CA MET A 141 20.69 13.63 9.81
C MET A 141 20.34 12.99 8.45
N ASN A 142 21.30 12.37 7.76
CA ASN A 142 21.06 11.72 6.48
C ASN A 142 20.42 10.33 6.68
N PRO A 143 19.19 10.10 6.18
CA PRO A 143 18.60 8.77 6.14
C PRO A 143 19.47 7.77 5.38
N ASP A 144 19.73 6.62 5.98
CA ASP A 144 20.51 5.54 5.37
C ASP A 144 19.75 4.21 5.41
N ASP A 145 19.02 3.95 6.49
CA ASP A 145 18.25 2.72 6.67
C ASP A 145 16.90 2.99 7.38
N TYR A 146 15.98 2.03 7.33
CA TYR A 146 14.72 2.08 8.05
C TYR A 146 14.35 0.71 8.66
N ASN A 147 13.60 0.71 9.76
CA ASN A 147 13.14 -0.51 10.42
C ASN A 147 11.75 -0.33 11.02
N TYR A 148 10.99 -1.42 11.06
CA TYR A 148 9.72 -1.49 11.78
C TYR A 148 9.95 -1.94 13.21
N ASN A 149 9.88 -0.99 14.14
CA ASN A 149 9.89 -1.28 15.57
C ASN A 149 8.50 -1.77 15.99
N THR A 150 8.25 -3.08 15.84
CA THR A 150 6.96 -3.71 16.15
C THR A 150 6.60 -3.62 17.63
N ALA A 151 7.59 -3.58 18.52
CA ALA A 151 7.37 -3.44 19.96
C ALA A 151 6.80 -2.06 20.33
N GLN A 152 7.21 -1.01 19.62
CA GLN A 152 6.76 0.37 19.87
C GLN A 152 5.70 0.86 18.87
N ASN A 153 5.37 0.04 17.87
CA ASN A 153 4.57 0.42 16.71
C ASN A 153 5.11 1.67 16.01
N LEU A 154 6.39 1.67 15.65
CA LEU A 154 7.03 2.77 14.93
C LEU A 154 7.65 2.28 13.61
N LEU A 155 7.65 3.11 12.60
CA LEU A 155 8.67 3.08 11.54
C LEU A 155 9.79 4.01 12.00
N GLU A 156 11.01 3.49 12.12
CA GLU A 156 12.19 4.26 12.51
C GLU A 156 13.13 4.38 11.31
N VAL A 157 13.73 5.56 11.15
CA VAL A 157 14.73 5.85 10.12
C VAL A 157 16.05 6.17 10.82
N TYR A 158 17.11 5.56 10.32
CA TYR A 158 18.44 5.56 10.90
C TYR A 158 19.44 6.22 9.96
N ASN A 159 20.48 6.83 10.53
CA ASN A 159 21.67 7.26 9.79
C ASN A 159 22.71 6.12 9.69
N LYS A 160 23.84 6.38 9.02
CA LYS A 160 24.97 5.44 8.87
C LYS A 160 25.61 4.96 10.17
N LYS A 161 25.33 5.65 11.28
CA LYS A 161 25.81 5.30 12.63
C LYS A 161 24.78 4.49 13.42
N ASN A 162 23.69 4.05 12.77
CA ASN A 162 22.55 3.37 13.39
C ASN A 162 21.87 4.20 14.49
N GLU A 163 21.89 5.53 14.38
CA GLU A 163 21.14 6.40 15.29
C GLU A 163 19.76 6.70 14.68
N VAL A 164 18.70 6.60 15.49
CA VAL A 164 17.35 7.00 15.05
C VAL A 164 17.30 8.51 14.85
N ILE A 165 17.08 8.95 13.61
CA ILE A 165 17.00 10.36 13.23
C ILE A 165 15.57 10.83 12.99
N TRP A 166 14.66 9.91 12.68
CA TRP A 166 13.25 10.18 12.48
C TRP A 166 12.40 8.94 12.81
N SER A 167 11.15 9.15 13.21
CA SER A 167 10.21 8.05 13.43
C SER A 167 8.77 8.46 13.12
N LEU A 168 7.99 7.48 12.67
CA LEU A 168 6.57 7.60 12.39
C LEU A 168 5.77 6.61 13.24
N PRO A 169 4.82 7.07 14.07
CA PRO A 169 3.95 6.17 14.81
C PRO A 169 3.00 5.43 13.87
N LEU A 170 3.08 4.11 13.90
CA LEU A 170 2.20 3.20 13.20
C LEU A 170 1.05 2.76 14.11
N GLY A 171 -0.12 2.47 13.53
CA GLY A 171 -1.24 1.89 14.28
C GLY A 171 -1.02 0.42 14.63
N ASN A 172 -0.38 -0.32 13.74
CA ASN A 172 0.03 -1.72 13.90
C ASN A 172 1.24 -1.97 12.99
N ALA A 173 2.45 -1.90 13.56
CA ALA A 173 3.68 -2.01 12.79
C ALA A 173 3.89 -3.41 12.20
N GLU A 174 3.45 -4.47 12.87
CA GLU A 174 3.54 -5.84 12.36
C GLU A 174 2.70 -6.01 11.08
N LYS A 175 1.46 -5.50 11.09
CA LYS A 175 0.61 -5.48 9.90
C LYS A 175 1.16 -4.58 8.80
N CYS A 176 1.82 -3.48 9.14
CA CYS A 176 2.48 -2.62 8.16
C CYS A 176 3.68 -3.33 7.54
N LEU A 177 4.50 -4.01 8.32
CA LEU A 177 5.62 -4.83 7.85
C LEU A 177 5.13 -5.98 6.97
N GLU A 178 4.06 -6.69 7.36
CA GLU A 178 3.46 -7.73 6.53
C GLU A 178 2.96 -7.17 5.19
N ARG A 179 2.42 -5.95 5.20
CA ARG A 179 1.95 -5.25 4.01
C ARG A 179 3.10 -4.74 3.14
N ASP A 180 4.16 -4.23 3.73
CA ASP A 180 5.39 -3.82 3.04
C ASP A 180 6.06 -5.01 2.36
N ASN A 181 6.17 -6.14 3.07
CA ASN A 181 6.63 -7.41 2.51
C ASN A 181 5.73 -7.94 1.36
N LYS A 182 4.51 -7.42 1.24
CA LYS A 182 3.54 -7.72 0.17
C LYS A 182 3.42 -6.56 -0.85
N GLY A 183 4.26 -5.53 -0.78
CA GLY A 183 4.25 -4.37 -1.68
C GLY A 183 3.04 -3.44 -1.53
N HIS A 184 2.27 -3.55 -0.45
CA HIS A 184 1.10 -2.70 -0.18
C HIS A 184 1.46 -1.35 0.43
N PHE A 185 2.53 -1.31 1.21
CA PHE A 185 3.18 -0.09 1.67
C PHE A 185 4.59 -0.10 1.15
N GLU A 186 5.18 1.07 1.03
CA GLU A 186 6.56 1.20 0.58
C GLU A 186 7.25 2.32 1.37
N VAL A 187 8.50 2.10 1.71
CA VAL A 187 9.44 3.13 2.17
C VAL A 187 10.67 3.08 1.28
N ARG A 188 11.10 4.24 0.77
CA ARG A 188 12.32 4.38 -0.02
C ARG A 188 13.11 5.57 0.50
N LEU A 189 14.43 5.40 0.56
CA LEU A 189 15.39 6.46 0.88
C LEU A 189 16.15 6.78 -0.41
N ALA A 190 16.10 8.04 -0.85
CA ALA A 190 16.78 8.47 -2.07
C ALA A 190 17.07 9.97 -2.03
N ASP A 191 18.24 10.37 -2.52
CA ASP A 191 18.60 11.78 -2.76
C ASP A 191 17.86 12.29 -4.00
N MET A 192 16.77 13.02 -3.77
CA MET A 192 15.87 13.51 -4.81
C MET A 192 16.33 14.85 -5.38
N ASP A 193 16.99 15.70 -4.59
CA ASP A 193 17.41 17.04 -5.02
C ASP A 193 18.91 17.13 -5.38
N GLY A 194 19.65 16.05 -5.21
CA GLY A 194 21.08 15.95 -5.52
C GLY A 194 21.98 16.61 -4.49
N ASN A 195 21.48 16.88 -3.27
CA ASN A 195 22.22 17.55 -2.21
C ASN A 195 23.12 16.58 -1.39
N GLY A 196 23.06 15.28 -1.66
CA GLY A 196 23.79 14.22 -0.95
C GLY A 196 23.10 13.69 0.31
N THR A 197 21.89 14.18 0.61
CA THR A 197 21.03 13.74 1.72
C THR A 197 19.81 13.06 1.14
N ASN A 198 19.47 11.87 1.64
CA ASN A 198 18.29 11.16 1.19
C ASN A 198 17.01 11.77 1.75
N GLU A 199 15.98 11.90 0.93
CA GLU A 199 14.60 12.06 1.36
C GLU A 199 13.97 10.70 1.69
N ILE A 200 12.94 10.74 2.54
CA ILE A 200 12.09 9.58 2.83
C ILE A 200 10.85 9.67 1.94
N LEU A 201 10.68 8.68 1.06
CA LEU A 201 9.49 8.51 0.24
C LEU A 201 8.66 7.38 0.85
N THR A 202 7.39 7.63 1.18
CA THR A 202 6.55 6.58 1.75
C THR A 202 5.08 6.69 1.39
N THR A 203 4.42 5.55 1.20
CA THR A 203 2.95 5.45 1.05
C THR A 203 2.22 5.17 2.34
N MET A 204 2.93 5.11 3.47
CA MET A 204 2.32 4.84 4.76
C MET A 204 1.41 5.97 5.21
N PRO A 205 0.24 5.64 5.79
CA PRO A 205 -0.62 6.64 6.41
C PRO A 205 0.06 7.21 7.66
N ASN A 206 0.12 8.54 7.76
CA ASN A 206 0.79 9.26 8.85
C ASN A 206 -0.02 9.25 10.18
N ARG A 207 -1.01 8.36 10.42
CA ARG A 207 -1.85 8.44 11.64
C ARG A 207 -2.39 7.11 12.21
N ARG A 208 -2.51 7.12 13.54
CA ARG A 208 -3.21 6.12 14.38
C ARG A 208 -4.72 5.97 14.11
N ASN A 209 -5.38 6.96 13.49
CA ASN A 209 -6.85 7.02 13.37
C ASN A 209 -7.36 7.24 11.93
N ASP A 210 -6.48 7.13 10.92
CA ASP A 210 -6.90 7.28 9.53
C ASP A 210 -7.44 5.94 9.02
N THR A 211 -8.74 5.71 9.24
CA THR A 211 -9.41 4.43 8.99
C THR A 211 -9.91 4.28 7.55
N GLY A 212 -9.63 5.23 6.64
CA GLY A 212 -10.23 5.14 5.29
C GLY A 212 -9.82 6.15 4.21
N GLU A 213 -8.82 7.00 4.38
CA GLU A 213 -8.35 7.84 3.25
C GLU A 213 -7.45 7.05 2.29
N ALA A 214 -7.53 7.41 1.00
CA ALA A 214 -6.73 6.81 -0.05
C ALA A 214 -5.23 7.02 0.25
N TYR A 215 -4.43 5.97 0.04
CA TYR A 215 -2.99 6.05 0.29
C TYR A 215 -2.39 7.15 -0.60
N HIS A 216 -1.64 8.08 -0.01
CA HIS A 216 -0.94 9.16 -0.70
C HIS A 216 0.57 8.91 -0.63
N LEU A 217 1.33 9.50 -1.55
CA LEU A 217 2.79 9.52 -1.44
C LEU A 217 3.20 10.70 -0.55
N ASN A 218 4.03 10.42 0.46
CA ASN A 218 4.73 11.42 1.24
C ASN A 218 6.19 11.47 0.80
N ILE A 219 6.72 12.68 0.59
CA ILE A 219 8.14 12.96 0.40
C ILE A 219 8.58 13.83 1.57
N ILE A 220 9.52 13.36 2.39
CA ILE A 220 9.95 14.01 3.62
C ILE A 220 11.45 14.33 3.51
N ASN A 221 11.78 15.61 3.59
CA ASN A 221 13.14 16.10 3.71
C ASN A 221 13.42 16.42 5.19
N LEU A 222 14.39 15.71 5.79
CA LEU A 222 14.73 15.90 7.20
C LEU A 222 15.63 17.11 7.46
N ALA A 223 16.35 17.61 6.44
CA ALA A 223 17.28 18.72 6.59
C ALA A 223 16.55 20.04 6.89
N ASP A 224 15.38 20.24 6.29
CA ASP A 224 14.52 21.41 6.52
C ASP A 224 13.18 21.07 7.19
N ASN A 225 12.95 19.80 7.51
CA ASN A 225 11.71 19.27 8.08
C ASN A 225 10.48 19.59 7.21
N HIS A 226 10.63 19.47 5.89
CA HIS A 226 9.58 19.65 4.90
C HIS A 226 8.90 18.32 4.53
N GLU A 227 7.57 18.31 4.46
CA GLU A 227 6.76 17.17 4.03
C GLU A 227 5.87 17.60 2.85
N THR A 228 6.02 16.92 1.71
CA THR A 228 5.15 17.06 0.54
C THR A 228 4.21 15.85 0.44
N LYS A 229 2.90 16.11 0.36
CA LYS A 229 1.86 15.08 0.21
C LYS A 229 1.26 15.11 -1.18
N ILE A 230 1.24 13.95 -1.84
CA ILE A 230 0.80 13.81 -3.22
C ILE A 230 -0.38 12.84 -3.27
N PHE A 231 -1.53 13.38 -3.64
CA PHE A 231 -2.75 12.64 -3.85
C PHE A 231 -2.93 12.30 -5.33
N PHE A 232 -3.46 11.12 -5.60
CA PHE A 232 -3.63 10.57 -6.95
C PHE A 232 -5.08 10.59 -7.43
N ASP A 233 -5.96 11.28 -6.71
CA ASP A 233 -7.35 11.47 -7.10
C ASP A 233 -7.42 12.18 -8.45
N GLN A 234 -8.03 11.53 -9.43
CA GLN A 234 -7.98 11.97 -10.81
C GLN A 234 -9.27 11.63 -11.53
N GLU A 235 -9.93 12.67 -12.05
CA GLU A 235 -11.01 12.47 -13.02
C GLU A 235 -10.47 11.93 -14.33
N PHE A 236 -11.16 10.94 -14.89
CA PHE A 236 -10.89 10.40 -16.21
C PHE A 236 -12.21 10.10 -16.92
N GLN A 237 -12.17 10.02 -18.25
CA GLN A 237 -13.35 9.67 -19.05
C GLN A 237 -13.20 8.26 -19.62
N TYR A 238 -14.18 7.42 -19.27
CA TYR A 238 -14.35 6.08 -19.79
C TYR A 238 -15.34 6.11 -20.98
N LEU A 239 -15.13 5.26 -22.00
CA LEU A 239 -15.97 5.24 -23.21
C LEU A 239 -17.39 4.70 -22.96
N ASP A 240 -17.57 3.66 -22.14
CA ASP A 240 -18.83 2.92 -21.96
C ASP A 240 -19.22 2.52 -20.50
N ARG A 241 -18.73 3.20 -19.45
CA ARG A 241 -18.97 2.90 -18.03
C ARG A 241 -19.22 4.19 -17.28
N LYS A 242 -20.24 4.18 -16.41
CA LYS A 242 -20.66 5.37 -15.63
C LYS A 242 -20.22 5.31 -14.18
N ASP A 243 -20.01 4.10 -13.65
CA ASP A 243 -19.70 3.89 -12.24
C ASP A 243 -18.23 3.50 -12.08
N TYR A 244 -17.43 4.46 -11.60
CA TYR A 244 -16.03 4.26 -11.23
C TYR A 244 -15.63 5.29 -10.16
N SER A 245 -14.65 4.94 -9.34
CA SER A 245 -14.09 5.88 -8.37
C SER A 245 -13.01 6.74 -9.03
N PHE A 246 -12.92 8.00 -8.66
CA PHE A 246 -11.78 8.86 -8.99
C PHE A 246 -10.64 8.75 -7.98
N LYS A 247 -10.79 7.90 -6.96
CA LYS A 247 -9.80 7.72 -5.90
C LYS A 247 -8.82 6.62 -6.23
N PHE A 248 -7.55 6.93 -6.07
CA PHE A 248 -6.44 6.02 -6.33
C PHE A 248 -5.51 6.02 -5.13
N ASN A 249 -5.05 4.82 -4.78
CA ASN A 249 -4.06 4.63 -3.74
C ASN A 249 -2.66 4.73 -4.34
N ALA A 250 -1.72 5.32 -3.62
CA ALA A 250 -0.29 5.15 -3.88
C ALA A 250 0.13 3.74 -3.46
N GLY A 251 0.72 2.98 -4.38
CA GLY A 251 1.25 1.64 -4.16
C GLY A 251 2.79 1.63 -4.10
N MET A 252 3.41 0.74 -4.87
CA MET A 252 4.85 0.61 -4.96
C MET A 252 5.52 1.88 -5.48
N ILE A 253 6.70 2.18 -4.94
CA ILE A 253 7.55 3.32 -5.32
C ILE A 253 8.85 2.77 -5.91
N LEU A 254 9.26 3.31 -7.07
CA LEU A 254 10.62 3.16 -7.58
C LEU A 254 11.20 4.53 -7.93
N THR A 255 12.53 4.64 -7.86
CA THR A 255 13.26 5.80 -8.35
C THR A 255 14.04 5.46 -9.63
N GLU A 256 13.89 6.32 -10.62
CA GLU A 256 14.57 6.26 -11.91
C GLU A 256 15.77 7.21 -11.88
N GLY A 257 16.97 6.70 -12.24
CA GLY A 257 18.16 7.53 -12.32
C GLY A 257 18.77 7.90 -10.96
N GLN A 258 18.90 6.94 -10.03
CA GLN A 258 19.48 7.16 -8.69
C GLN A 258 20.89 7.77 -8.69
N ASN A 259 21.61 7.73 -9.82
CA ASN A 259 22.93 8.36 -10.00
C ASN A 259 22.86 9.73 -10.69
N THR A 260 21.66 10.30 -10.84
CA THR A 260 21.45 11.62 -11.43
C THR A 260 21.08 12.61 -10.33
N SER A 261 21.32 13.90 -10.55
CA SER A 261 21.00 14.96 -9.58
C SER A 261 19.49 15.24 -9.43
N ALA A 262 18.63 14.54 -10.17
CA ALA A 262 17.18 14.75 -10.17
C ALA A 262 16.47 13.46 -10.61
N PRO A 263 16.47 12.40 -9.78
CA PRO A 263 15.77 11.17 -10.11
C PRO A 263 14.26 11.41 -10.21
N ASN A 264 13.61 10.66 -11.10
CA ASN A 264 12.15 10.66 -11.18
C ASN A 264 11.58 9.61 -10.23
N ILE A 265 10.33 9.83 -9.80
CA ILE A 265 9.58 8.90 -8.96
C ILE A 265 8.55 8.19 -9.84
N LEU A 266 8.51 6.86 -9.75
CA LEU A 266 7.50 6.02 -10.35
C LEU A 266 6.62 5.46 -9.25
N VAL A 267 5.31 5.66 -9.35
CA VAL A 267 4.34 5.23 -8.34
C VAL A 267 3.21 4.46 -8.99
N THR A 268 2.97 3.24 -8.53
CA THR A 268 1.79 2.50 -8.96
C THR A 268 0.54 3.08 -8.30
N CYS A 269 -0.53 3.26 -9.06
CA CYS A 269 -1.76 3.90 -8.59
C CYS A 269 -2.98 3.00 -8.87
N PRO A 270 -3.22 1.95 -8.07
CA PRO A 270 -4.44 1.16 -8.14
C PRO A 270 -5.67 1.96 -7.71
N ASN A 271 -6.79 1.80 -8.44
CA ASN A 271 -8.07 2.36 -8.03
C ASN A 271 -8.65 1.62 -6.83
N ILE A 272 -9.29 2.36 -5.92
CA ILE A 272 -9.84 1.77 -4.69
C ILE A 272 -10.96 0.74 -4.92
N LEU A 273 -11.62 0.77 -6.08
CA LEU A 273 -12.73 -0.14 -6.42
C LEU A 273 -12.31 -1.29 -7.35
N ARG A 274 -11.00 -1.51 -7.55
CA ARG A 274 -10.38 -2.41 -8.55
C ARG A 274 -9.85 -1.63 -9.75
N SER A 275 -10.52 -1.60 -10.89
CA SER A 275 -10.01 -0.96 -12.11
C SER A 275 -10.59 0.44 -12.31
N PRO A 276 -9.84 1.38 -12.91
CA PRO A 276 -8.58 1.17 -13.64
C PRO A 276 -7.32 1.23 -12.76
N PHE A 277 -6.17 1.07 -13.40
CA PHE A 277 -4.86 1.33 -12.84
C PHE A 277 -4.18 2.47 -13.60
N PHE A 278 -3.30 3.23 -12.94
CA PHE A 278 -2.27 3.95 -13.67
C PHE A 278 -0.91 3.89 -12.97
N LEU A 279 0.15 4.04 -13.75
CA LEU A 279 1.49 4.30 -13.26
C LEU A 279 1.76 5.80 -13.40
N ALA A 280 2.03 6.48 -12.29
CA ALA A 280 2.45 7.87 -12.27
C ALA A 280 3.96 7.97 -12.39
N ARG A 281 4.43 8.87 -13.25
CA ARG A 281 5.83 9.34 -13.28
C ARG A 281 5.86 10.78 -12.82
N LEU A 282 6.58 11.03 -11.75
CA LEU A 282 6.75 12.33 -11.12
C LEU A 282 8.20 12.79 -11.29
N ASP A 283 8.41 14.10 -11.35
CA ASP A 283 9.74 14.65 -11.17
C ASP A 283 10.19 14.53 -9.70
N ASN A 284 11.41 14.97 -9.42
CA ASN A 284 11.99 14.91 -8.09
C ASN A 284 11.26 15.76 -7.03
N THR A 285 10.42 16.71 -7.44
CA THR A 285 9.58 17.52 -6.54
C THR A 285 8.22 16.89 -6.28
N GLY A 286 7.93 15.74 -6.91
CA GLY A 286 6.64 15.08 -6.81
C GLY A 286 5.59 15.57 -7.80
N LYS A 287 5.94 16.49 -8.72
CA LYS A 287 5.01 16.96 -9.75
C LYS A 287 4.87 15.90 -10.83
N THR A 288 3.63 15.55 -11.18
CA THR A 288 3.37 14.57 -12.24
C THR A 288 3.80 15.06 -13.62
N ILE A 289 4.69 14.31 -14.28
CA ILE A 289 5.16 14.56 -15.65
C ILE A 289 4.55 13.57 -16.66
N GLY A 290 4.06 12.42 -16.20
CA GLY A 290 3.37 11.45 -17.04
C GLY A 290 2.52 10.45 -16.27
N ARG A 291 1.53 9.88 -16.95
CA ARG A 291 0.71 8.77 -16.48
C ARG A 291 0.49 7.76 -17.60
N TYR A 292 0.66 6.49 -17.26
CA TYR A 292 0.34 5.35 -18.10
C TYR A 292 -0.89 4.64 -17.54
N TRP A 293 -2.01 4.70 -18.26
CA TRP A 293 -3.30 4.15 -17.85
C TRP A 293 -3.52 2.75 -18.41
N HIS A 294 -4.10 1.88 -17.60
CA HIS A 294 -4.31 0.47 -17.93
C HIS A 294 -5.63 -0.04 -17.34
N PHE A 295 -6.36 -0.89 -18.07
CA PHE A 295 -7.51 -1.60 -17.49
C PHE A 295 -7.09 -2.89 -16.84
N GLY A 296 -7.26 -2.91 -15.53
CA GLY A 296 -6.88 -4.00 -14.68
C GLY A 296 -6.18 -3.47 -13.44
N GLN A 297 -5.33 -4.31 -12.87
CA GLN A 297 -4.50 -4.01 -11.73
C GLN A 297 -3.10 -4.55 -11.99
N LEU A 298 -2.14 -3.65 -12.16
CA LEU A 298 -0.73 -3.99 -12.30
C LEU A 298 -0.04 -3.68 -10.98
N GLY A 299 -0.21 -4.58 -10.01
CA GLY A 299 0.19 -4.36 -8.62
C GLY A 299 1.71 -4.35 -8.42
N GLU A 300 2.42 -5.13 -9.22
CA GLU A 300 3.86 -5.33 -9.08
C GLU A 300 4.64 -4.54 -10.12
N MET A 301 5.78 -4.00 -9.72
CA MET A 301 6.66 -3.20 -10.57
C MET A 301 8.12 -3.52 -10.31
N TYR A 302 8.85 -3.86 -11.37
CA TYR A 302 10.27 -4.20 -11.34
C TYR A 302 11.05 -3.35 -12.34
N LYS A 303 12.35 -3.13 -12.08
CA LYS A 303 13.30 -2.56 -13.05
C LYS A 303 14.17 -3.66 -13.62
N LEU A 304 14.31 -3.68 -14.94
CA LEU A 304 15.15 -4.63 -15.63
C LEU A 304 15.63 -4.05 -16.96
N ASP A 305 16.93 -3.99 -17.16
CA ASP A 305 17.53 -3.72 -18.48
C ASP A 305 17.36 -4.96 -19.38
N ILE A 306 16.28 -5.02 -20.15
CA ILE A 306 15.92 -6.22 -20.93
C ILE A 306 16.77 -6.36 -22.20
N ASN A 307 17.31 -5.26 -22.72
CA ASN A 307 18.02 -5.19 -23.99
C ASN A 307 19.55 -5.08 -23.82
N ARG A 308 20.03 -4.94 -22.59
CA ARG A 308 21.43 -4.76 -22.18
C ARG A 308 22.06 -3.47 -22.71
N ASP A 309 21.27 -2.41 -22.84
CA ASP A 309 21.76 -1.09 -23.26
C ASP A 309 22.19 -0.18 -22.09
N GLY A 310 22.05 -0.66 -20.85
CA GLY A 310 22.34 0.08 -19.64
C GLY A 310 21.18 0.93 -19.12
N THR A 311 20.06 0.96 -19.84
CA THR A 311 18.81 1.60 -19.41
C THR A 311 17.88 0.54 -18.85
N GLU A 312 17.33 0.76 -17.66
CA GLU A 312 16.36 -0.15 -17.08
C GLU A 312 14.96 0.13 -17.63
N GLU A 313 14.31 -0.89 -18.21
CA GLU A 313 12.88 -0.87 -18.48
C GLU A 313 12.06 -1.23 -17.23
N LEU A 314 10.77 -0.90 -17.23
CA LEU A 314 9.84 -1.30 -16.18
C LEU A 314 9.08 -2.56 -16.59
N VAL A 315 9.05 -3.57 -15.72
CA VAL A 315 8.17 -4.72 -15.86
C VAL A 315 7.02 -4.58 -14.87
N LEU A 316 5.80 -4.49 -15.37
CA LEU A 316 4.58 -4.43 -14.59
C LEU A 316 3.82 -5.75 -14.67
N CYS A 317 3.45 -6.34 -13.54
CA CYS A 317 2.72 -7.61 -13.49
C CYS A 317 1.35 -7.44 -12.85
N GLY A 318 0.37 -8.22 -13.33
CA GLY A 318 -0.95 -8.24 -12.68
C GLY A 318 -2.04 -8.88 -13.53
N VAL A 319 -3.19 -8.21 -13.58
CA VAL A 319 -4.39 -8.65 -14.30
C VAL A 319 -4.85 -7.56 -15.26
N ASN A 320 -5.38 -8.00 -16.40
CA ASN A 320 -6.14 -7.18 -17.33
C ASN A 320 -7.60 -7.61 -17.25
N ASP A 321 -8.48 -6.67 -16.92
CA ASP A 321 -9.93 -6.87 -16.86
C ASP A 321 -10.69 -5.96 -17.86
N SER A 322 -9.96 -5.42 -18.85
CA SER A 322 -10.55 -4.67 -19.94
C SER A 322 -11.65 -5.52 -20.57
N PRO A 323 -12.83 -4.94 -20.86
CA PRO A 323 -13.87 -5.64 -21.58
C PRO A 323 -13.41 -5.81 -23.04
N ASP A 324 -12.56 -6.80 -23.29
CA ASP A 324 -12.62 -7.52 -24.56
C ASP A 324 -14.04 -8.10 -24.66
N LYS A 325 -14.53 -8.36 -25.86
CA LYS A 325 -15.90 -8.87 -26.14
C LYS A 325 -16.24 -10.17 -25.40
N THR A 326 -15.26 -10.77 -24.75
CA THR A 326 -15.35 -11.99 -23.96
C THR A 326 -15.79 -11.76 -22.51
N ASN A 327 -15.68 -10.53 -21.95
CA ASN A 327 -15.83 -10.26 -20.51
C ASN A 327 -14.92 -11.13 -19.62
N GLU A 328 -13.73 -11.48 -20.11
CA GLU A 328 -12.79 -12.35 -19.39
C GLU A 328 -11.59 -11.57 -18.88
N GLU A 329 -11.32 -11.66 -17.59
CA GLU A 329 -10.09 -11.14 -16.96
C GLU A 329 -8.95 -12.14 -17.09
N PHE A 330 -7.73 -11.68 -17.43
CA PHE A 330 -6.56 -12.55 -17.61
C PHE A 330 -5.30 -11.98 -16.98
N ALA A 331 -4.43 -12.86 -16.50
CA ALA A 331 -3.10 -12.51 -16.02
C ALA A 331 -2.22 -11.95 -17.16
N VAL A 332 -1.44 -10.92 -16.85
CA VAL A 332 -0.59 -10.20 -17.81
C VAL A 332 0.72 -9.75 -17.18
N PHE A 333 1.69 -9.46 -18.04
CA PHE A 333 2.72 -8.49 -17.73
C PHE A 333 2.95 -7.54 -18.91
N ALA A 334 3.46 -6.34 -18.62
CA ALA A 334 3.85 -5.34 -19.60
C ALA A 334 5.27 -4.86 -19.33
N VAL A 335 6.04 -4.60 -20.39
CA VAL A 335 7.37 -3.97 -20.31
C VAL A 335 7.26 -2.57 -20.88
N LEU A 336 7.66 -1.57 -20.10
CA LEU A 336 7.56 -0.15 -20.45
C LEU A 336 8.93 0.52 -20.49
N ASP A 337 9.11 1.41 -21.45
CA ASP A 337 10.15 2.44 -21.44
C ASP A 337 9.71 3.58 -20.50
N PRO A 338 10.33 3.76 -19.32
CA PRO A 338 9.92 4.78 -18.36
C PRO A 338 10.08 6.21 -18.91
N LEU A 339 11.06 6.45 -19.77
CA LEU A 339 11.34 7.77 -20.35
C LEU A 339 10.22 8.21 -21.30
N LYS A 340 9.50 7.26 -21.90
CA LYS A 340 8.36 7.51 -22.80
C LYS A 340 7.02 7.70 -22.09
N ILE A 341 6.96 7.54 -20.76
CA ILE A 341 5.77 7.87 -19.97
C ILE A 341 5.69 9.40 -19.82
N LYS A 342 4.93 10.05 -20.70
CA LYS A 342 4.75 11.51 -20.77
C LYS A 342 3.29 11.87 -21.00
N GLY A 343 2.80 12.89 -20.28
CA GLY A 343 1.38 13.26 -20.32
C GLY A 343 0.46 12.11 -19.88
N ASN A 344 -0.85 12.23 -20.12
CA ASN A 344 -1.78 11.14 -19.83
C ASN A 344 -1.97 10.27 -21.09
N THR A 345 -1.49 9.03 -21.04
CA THR A 345 -1.59 8.07 -22.15
C THR A 345 -2.16 6.75 -21.67
N LYS A 346 -2.79 5.99 -22.56
CA LYS A 346 -3.38 4.67 -22.25
C LYS A 346 -2.63 3.54 -22.94
N SER A 347 -2.65 2.37 -22.33
CA SER A 347 -2.22 1.12 -22.93
C SER A 347 -2.92 0.85 -24.27
N THR A 348 -2.15 0.37 -25.24
CA THR A 348 -2.60 -0.12 -26.53
C THR A 348 -3.33 -1.45 -26.41
N ALA A 349 -2.98 -2.28 -25.43
CA ALA A 349 -3.60 -3.57 -25.16
C ALA A 349 -4.93 -3.45 -24.39
N THR A 350 -5.16 -2.30 -23.73
CA THR A 350 -6.40 -2.02 -22.97
C THR A 350 -7.05 -0.71 -23.39
N PRO A 351 -7.67 -0.66 -24.58
CA PRO A 351 -8.41 0.52 -24.99
C PRO A 351 -9.65 0.71 -24.10
N GLY A 352 -10.15 1.94 -23.99
CA GLY A 352 -11.39 2.26 -23.25
C GLY A 352 -11.38 3.63 -22.58
N PHE A 353 -10.20 4.26 -22.49
CA PHE A 353 -10.05 5.66 -22.05
C PHE A 353 -10.11 6.61 -23.24
N LYS A 354 -10.63 7.82 -23.04
CA LYS A 354 -10.53 8.94 -24.00
C LYS A 354 -9.18 9.65 -23.90
N MET A 355 -8.10 8.89 -24.10
CA MET A 355 -6.72 9.37 -24.06
C MET A 355 -5.93 8.87 -25.28
N PRO A 356 -4.83 9.53 -25.67
CA PRO A 356 -3.89 9.01 -26.65
C PRO A 356 -3.29 7.68 -26.21
N PHE A 357 -2.89 6.84 -27.16
CA PHE A 357 -2.15 5.62 -26.87
C PHE A 357 -0.73 5.95 -26.38
N SER A 358 -0.21 5.11 -25.49
CA SER A 358 1.13 5.20 -24.96
C SER A 358 2.15 4.71 -25.98
N ASN A 359 3.27 5.43 -26.06
CA ASN A 359 4.46 4.98 -26.77
C ASN A 359 5.47 4.29 -25.84
N ALA A 360 5.12 4.08 -24.57
CA ALA A 360 5.99 3.47 -23.57
C ALA A 360 5.96 1.93 -23.62
N GLU A 361 4.87 1.30 -24.05
CA GLU A 361 4.77 -0.16 -24.08
C GLU A 361 5.70 -0.78 -25.12
N ILE A 362 6.71 -1.55 -24.68
CA ILE A 362 7.63 -2.28 -25.56
C ILE A 362 7.08 -3.70 -25.81
N ILE A 363 6.63 -4.36 -24.75
CA ILE A 363 6.15 -5.75 -24.77
C ILE A 363 4.90 -5.83 -23.90
N TYR A 364 3.91 -6.60 -24.33
CA TYR A 364 2.73 -6.89 -23.52
C TYR A 364 2.34 -8.35 -23.72
N VAL A 365 2.25 -9.11 -22.64
CA VAL A 365 2.03 -10.56 -22.65
C VAL A 365 0.76 -10.93 -21.89
N GLN A 366 -0.02 -11.83 -22.49
CA GLN A 366 -1.18 -12.49 -21.89
C GLN A 366 -0.84 -13.94 -21.58
N PHE A 367 -1.10 -14.36 -20.34
CA PHE A 367 -1.02 -15.75 -19.94
C PHE A 367 -2.30 -16.51 -20.34
N PRO A 368 -2.21 -17.82 -20.66
CA PRO A 368 -3.37 -18.60 -21.07
C PRO A 368 -4.37 -18.81 -19.93
N PHE A 369 -5.63 -18.96 -20.30
CA PHE A 369 -6.64 -19.49 -19.39
C PHE A 369 -6.47 -20.98 -19.13
N ILE A 370 -6.74 -21.41 -17.89
CA ILE A 370 -6.95 -22.82 -17.57
C ILE A 370 -8.46 -23.12 -17.61
N LYS A 371 -8.85 -24.15 -18.37
CA LYS A 371 -10.25 -24.57 -18.54
C LYS A 371 -11.05 -24.79 -17.24
N PRO A 372 -10.46 -25.27 -16.12
CA PRO A 372 -11.24 -25.40 -14.91
C PRO A 372 -11.54 -24.07 -14.21
N ARG A 373 -11.28 -22.90 -14.81
CA ARG A 373 -11.79 -21.60 -14.32
C ARG A 373 -13.29 -21.60 -14.01
N LYS A 374 -14.12 -22.31 -14.79
CA LYS A 374 -15.56 -22.46 -14.48
C LYS A 374 -15.83 -23.28 -13.21
N ILE A 375 -14.92 -24.17 -12.84
CA ILE A 375 -14.96 -24.91 -11.58
C ILE A 375 -14.48 -24.02 -10.43
N PHE A 376 -13.51 -23.15 -10.70
CA PHE A 376 -12.82 -22.36 -9.69
C PHE A 376 -13.37 -20.96 -9.47
N ASN A 377 -14.35 -20.51 -10.27
CA ASN A 377 -14.79 -19.11 -10.34
C ASN A 377 -13.62 -18.09 -10.24
N SER A 378 -12.46 -18.44 -10.81
CA SER A 378 -11.21 -17.84 -10.34
C SER A 378 -10.79 -16.63 -11.14
N ALA A 379 -10.28 -15.63 -10.43
CA ALA A 379 -9.48 -14.57 -11.01
C ALA A 379 -8.07 -15.09 -11.30
N THR A 380 -7.45 -14.54 -12.33
CA THR A 380 -6.07 -14.88 -12.71
C THR A 380 -5.22 -13.63 -12.65
N ALA A 381 -4.08 -13.71 -11.98
CA ALA A 381 -3.14 -12.59 -11.86
C ALA A 381 -1.70 -13.09 -11.81
N THR A 382 -0.80 -12.32 -12.40
CA THR A 382 0.64 -12.48 -12.19
C THR A 382 1.03 -11.69 -10.94
N ARG A 383 1.67 -12.35 -9.97
CA ARG A 383 1.95 -11.74 -8.66
C ARG A 383 3.42 -11.56 -8.34
N GLU A 384 4.30 -12.30 -8.98
CA GLU A 384 5.71 -12.21 -8.66
C GLU A 384 6.53 -12.39 -9.92
N MET A 385 7.60 -11.60 -10.00
CA MET A 385 8.70 -11.79 -10.91
C MET A 385 9.98 -11.95 -10.11
N SER A 386 10.79 -12.94 -10.48
CA SER A 386 12.16 -13.10 -10.00
C SER A 386 13.10 -13.40 -11.17
N ILE A 387 14.39 -13.23 -10.93
CA ILE A 387 15.44 -13.56 -11.90
C ILE A 387 16.16 -14.80 -11.38
N GLU A 388 16.15 -15.88 -12.17
CA GLU A 388 16.86 -17.11 -11.89
C GLU A 388 18.16 -17.16 -12.73
N GLY A 389 19.31 -17.03 -12.08
CA GLY A 389 20.59 -16.90 -12.77
C GLY A 389 20.70 -15.56 -13.51
N ASP A 390 21.48 -15.52 -14.60
CA ASP A 390 21.77 -14.24 -15.27
C ASP A 390 20.69 -13.82 -16.30
N ASP A 391 19.88 -14.77 -16.79
CA ASP A 391 19.10 -14.57 -18.03
C ASP A 391 17.70 -15.18 -18.06
N LEU A 392 17.29 -15.87 -16.98
CA LEU A 392 15.96 -16.47 -16.92
C LEU A 392 15.06 -15.67 -16.00
N LEU A 393 13.96 -15.16 -16.55
CA LEU A 393 12.93 -14.45 -15.82
C LEU A 393 11.84 -15.45 -15.43
N HIS A 394 11.54 -15.51 -14.15
CA HIS A 394 10.52 -16.38 -13.58
C HIS A 394 9.31 -15.55 -13.19
N PHE A 395 8.14 -15.90 -13.72
CA PHE A 395 6.86 -15.28 -13.39
C PHE A 395 5.94 -16.30 -12.73
N GLU A 396 5.40 -15.94 -11.57
CA GLU A 396 4.43 -16.75 -10.86
C GLU A 396 3.00 -16.27 -11.17
N VAL A 397 2.20 -17.18 -11.74
CA VAL A 397 0.81 -16.89 -12.15
C VAL A 397 -0.15 -17.69 -11.30
N TYR A 398 -1.01 -16.95 -10.59
CA TYR A 398 -2.01 -17.47 -9.66
C TYR A 398 -3.36 -17.56 -10.33
N TYR A 399 -4.07 -18.64 -10.01
CA TYR A 399 -5.46 -18.88 -10.36
C TYR A 399 -6.20 -19.12 -9.04
N HIS A 400 -6.88 -18.09 -8.53
CA HIS A 400 -7.48 -18.10 -7.20
C HIS A 400 -8.99 -17.89 -7.26
N ASP A 401 -9.73 -18.74 -6.54
CA ASP A 401 -11.13 -18.51 -6.21
C ASP A 401 -11.18 -17.58 -5.00
N GLY A 402 -11.91 -16.46 -5.10
CA GLY A 402 -11.93 -15.41 -4.09
C GLY A 402 -12.41 -15.84 -2.70
N ASP A 403 -12.98 -17.04 -2.57
CA ASP A 403 -13.62 -17.53 -1.35
C ASP A 403 -13.04 -18.82 -0.77
N ILE A 404 -12.11 -19.49 -1.48
CA ILE A 404 -11.63 -20.80 -1.03
C ILE A 404 -10.36 -20.64 -0.18
N LYS A 405 -10.44 -21.05 1.10
CA LYS A 405 -9.29 -21.30 2.00
C LYS A 405 -8.30 -22.37 1.47
N GLU A 406 -8.54 -22.97 0.31
CA GLU A 406 -7.66 -23.96 -0.32
C GLU A 406 -6.51 -23.26 -1.06
N THR A 407 -5.37 -23.95 -1.10
CA THR A 407 -4.14 -23.40 -1.68
C THR A 407 -4.34 -22.99 -3.14
N PRO A 408 -3.85 -21.81 -3.56
CA PRO A 408 -3.98 -21.36 -4.94
C PRO A 408 -3.38 -22.34 -5.94
N VAL A 409 -4.00 -22.40 -7.12
CA VAL A 409 -3.42 -23.05 -8.30
C VAL A 409 -2.39 -22.10 -8.88
N THR A 410 -1.15 -22.56 -8.99
CA THR A 410 0.00 -21.73 -9.34
C THR A 410 0.87 -22.42 -10.38
N PHE A 411 1.22 -21.65 -11.41
CA PHE A 411 2.11 -22.05 -12.48
C PHE A 411 3.28 -21.07 -12.59
N HIS A 412 4.47 -21.61 -12.82
CA HIS A 412 5.72 -20.88 -12.97
C HIS A 412 6.05 -20.80 -14.47
N PHE A 413 6.04 -19.60 -15.02
CA PHE A 413 6.38 -19.35 -16.42
C PHE A 413 7.79 -18.77 -16.50
N TYR A 414 8.63 -19.39 -17.33
CA TYR A 414 10.02 -19.01 -17.48
C TYR A 414 10.24 -18.36 -18.83
N PHE A 415 10.73 -17.13 -18.83
CA PHE A 415 11.04 -16.35 -20.00
C PHE A 415 12.55 -16.10 -20.08
N THR A 416 13.04 -15.96 -21.29
CA THR A 416 14.37 -15.35 -21.52
C THR A 416 14.30 -13.85 -21.24
N ARG A 417 15.45 -13.22 -21.05
CA ARG A 417 15.55 -11.76 -20.81
C ARG A 417 14.87 -10.90 -21.88
N ASP A 418 14.87 -11.34 -23.13
CA ASP A 418 14.14 -10.71 -24.25
C ASP A 418 12.63 -11.04 -24.27
N MET A 419 12.10 -11.58 -23.17
CA MET A 419 10.70 -11.93 -22.95
C MET A 419 10.16 -13.02 -23.88
N LYS A 420 10.99 -13.96 -24.35
CA LYS A 420 10.49 -15.19 -25.03
C LYS A 420 10.24 -16.30 -24.03
N ILE A 421 9.03 -16.87 -24.04
CA ILE A 421 8.67 -18.03 -23.20
C ILE A 421 9.56 -19.25 -23.52
N LYS A 422 10.17 -19.82 -22.49
CA LYS A 422 11.01 -21.03 -22.56
C LYS A 422 10.27 -22.28 -22.07
N SER A 423 9.70 -22.21 -20.87
CA SER A 423 9.07 -23.36 -20.22
C SER A 423 7.99 -22.94 -19.24
N VAL A 424 7.16 -23.90 -18.84
CA VAL A 424 6.14 -23.75 -17.81
C VAL A 424 6.27 -24.93 -16.85
N LYS A 425 6.28 -24.64 -15.55
CA LYS A 425 6.24 -25.66 -14.48
C LYS A 425 5.01 -25.42 -13.61
N SER A 426 4.60 -26.44 -12.88
CA SER A 426 3.52 -26.35 -11.89
C SER A 426 4.09 -26.48 -10.48
N HIS A 427 3.45 -25.79 -9.54
CA HIS A 427 3.80 -25.92 -8.13
C HIS A 427 3.40 -27.31 -7.59
N ASN A 428 4.12 -27.83 -6.60
CA ASN A 428 3.82 -29.15 -6.00
C ASN A 428 2.40 -29.24 -5.44
N ILE A 429 1.90 -28.13 -4.87
CA ILE A 429 0.54 -28.08 -4.34
C ILE A 429 -0.49 -28.13 -5.47
N THR A 430 -0.20 -27.45 -6.59
CA THR A 430 -1.02 -27.51 -7.80
C THR A 430 -1.06 -28.92 -8.39
N ASN A 431 0.06 -29.65 -8.37
CA ASN A 431 0.10 -31.05 -8.81
C ASN A 431 -0.85 -31.94 -8.01
N ARG A 432 -0.77 -31.88 -6.67
CA ARG A 432 -1.64 -32.65 -5.78
C ARG A 432 -3.12 -32.29 -5.97
N PHE A 433 -3.39 -31.00 -6.16
CA PHE A 433 -4.76 -30.51 -6.37
C PHE A 433 -5.35 -31.01 -7.70
N PHE A 434 -4.63 -30.87 -8.82
CA PHE A 434 -5.09 -31.39 -10.11
C PHE A 434 -5.25 -32.91 -10.10
N GLU A 435 -4.39 -33.63 -9.39
CA GLU A 435 -4.51 -35.07 -9.21
C GLU A 435 -5.81 -35.43 -8.47
N LYS A 436 -6.15 -34.73 -7.38
CA LYS A 436 -7.42 -34.87 -6.67
C LYS A 436 -8.60 -34.65 -7.62
N LEU A 437 -8.63 -33.54 -8.36
CA LEU A 437 -9.70 -33.23 -9.31
C LEU A 437 -9.85 -34.29 -10.42
N TYR A 438 -8.74 -34.84 -10.89
CA TYR A 438 -8.74 -35.89 -11.91
C TYR A 438 -9.28 -37.21 -11.36
N ARG A 439 -8.86 -37.63 -10.16
CA ARG A 439 -9.39 -38.82 -9.46
C ARG A 439 -10.89 -38.70 -9.18
N GLU A 440 -11.34 -37.51 -8.80
CA GLU A 440 -12.76 -37.17 -8.60
C GLU A 440 -13.55 -37.00 -9.91
N ARG A 441 -12.91 -37.15 -11.08
CA ARG A 441 -13.49 -36.96 -12.42
C ARG A 441 -14.09 -35.56 -12.66
N LYS A 442 -13.68 -34.56 -11.88
CA LYS A 442 -14.06 -33.15 -12.07
C LYS A 442 -13.34 -32.52 -13.27
N ILE A 443 -12.17 -33.03 -13.62
CA ILE A 443 -11.44 -32.68 -14.85
C ILE A 443 -11.16 -33.93 -15.69
N LYS A 444 -11.16 -33.78 -17.02
CA LYS A 444 -10.94 -34.88 -17.98
C LYS A 444 -9.47 -35.17 -18.27
N THR A 445 -8.61 -34.17 -18.08
CA THR A 445 -7.19 -34.24 -18.44
C THR A 445 -6.36 -34.02 -17.19
N PRO A 446 -5.44 -34.93 -16.84
CA PRO A 446 -4.56 -34.73 -15.70
C PRO A 446 -3.52 -33.65 -16.01
N LEU A 447 -2.91 -33.09 -14.96
CA LEU A 447 -1.77 -32.20 -15.11
C LEU A 447 -0.52 -33.02 -15.47
N ASN A 448 -0.13 -32.99 -16.74
CA ASN A 448 1.03 -33.71 -17.27
C ASN A 448 1.88 -32.80 -18.19
N THR A 449 2.97 -33.32 -18.76
CA THR A 449 3.85 -32.56 -19.65
C THR A 449 3.12 -31.94 -20.83
N GLN A 450 2.17 -32.66 -21.45
CA GLN A 450 1.40 -32.12 -22.56
C GLN A 450 0.50 -30.95 -22.13
N PHE A 451 -0.07 -30.99 -20.91
CA PHE A 451 -0.82 -29.88 -20.36
C PHE A 451 0.06 -28.64 -20.19
N LEU A 452 1.27 -28.79 -19.62
CA LEU A 452 2.21 -27.69 -19.43
C LEU A 452 2.70 -27.11 -20.77
N GLU A 453 2.99 -27.94 -21.76
CA GLU A 453 3.32 -27.48 -23.11
C GLU A 453 2.14 -26.76 -23.77
N ASN A 454 0.90 -27.21 -23.53
CA ASN A 454 -0.28 -26.50 -24.01
C ASN A 454 -0.44 -25.13 -23.35
N LEU A 455 -0.10 -24.98 -22.05
CA LEU A 455 -0.06 -23.67 -21.40
C LEU A 455 1.02 -22.78 -22.01
N LYS A 456 2.24 -23.28 -22.16
CA LYS A 456 3.34 -22.56 -22.82
C LYS A 456 2.92 -22.03 -24.20
N ASN A 457 2.31 -22.88 -25.01
CA ASN A 457 1.83 -22.53 -26.36
C ASN A 457 0.57 -21.64 -26.37
N GLY A 458 -0.06 -21.47 -25.21
CA GLY A 458 -1.20 -20.60 -25.01
C GLY A 458 -0.84 -19.16 -24.65
N VAL A 459 0.43 -18.88 -24.32
CA VAL A 459 0.94 -17.52 -24.10
C VAL A 459 0.80 -16.70 -25.38
N ARG A 460 0.38 -15.44 -25.25
CA ARG A 460 0.17 -14.52 -26.37
C ARG A 460 0.89 -13.19 -26.13
N TYR A 461 1.33 -12.58 -27.22
CA TYR A 461 2.04 -11.31 -27.28
C TYR A 461 1.20 -10.29 -28.04
N TRP A 462 1.11 -9.06 -27.55
CA TRP A 462 0.41 -7.98 -28.24
C TRP A 462 1.34 -7.30 -29.25
N ASP A 463 0.93 -7.18 -30.51
CA ASP A 463 1.73 -6.49 -31.54
C ASP A 463 1.43 -4.98 -31.67
N GLY A 464 0.60 -4.43 -30.77
CA GLY A 464 0.03 -3.07 -30.87
C GLY A 464 -1.38 -3.03 -31.45
N LYS A 465 -1.83 -4.10 -32.12
CA LYS A 465 -3.15 -4.18 -32.77
C LYS A 465 -3.86 -5.54 -32.58
N ASN A 466 -3.11 -6.63 -32.52
CA ASN A 466 -3.62 -7.99 -32.45
C ASN A 466 -2.75 -8.85 -31.52
N TRP A 467 -3.39 -9.85 -30.90
CA TRP A 467 -2.69 -10.91 -30.19
C TRP A 467 -2.01 -11.88 -31.16
N LYS A 468 -0.74 -12.20 -30.88
CA LYS A 468 0.10 -13.15 -31.62
C LYS A 468 0.54 -14.29 -30.70
N LYS A 469 0.71 -15.49 -31.26
CA LYS A 469 1.32 -16.62 -30.55
C LYS A 469 2.86 -16.57 -30.61
N GLU A 470 3.38 -16.02 -31.70
CA GLU A 470 4.80 -15.77 -31.87
C GLU A 470 5.20 -14.53 -31.09
N TRP A 471 6.41 -14.54 -30.55
CA TRP A 471 6.99 -13.39 -29.87
C TRP A 471 7.03 -12.18 -30.79
N THR A 472 6.55 -11.03 -30.29
CA THR A 472 6.56 -9.76 -31.00
C THR A 472 6.63 -8.62 -30.01
N MET A 473 7.22 -7.51 -30.45
CA MET A 473 7.13 -6.23 -29.76
C MET A 473 5.85 -5.49 -30.15
N VAL A 474 5.44 -4.56 -29.29
CA VAL A 474 4.35 -3.63 -29.55
C VAL A 474 4.79 -2.63 -30.62
N LYS A 475 3.96 -2.43 -31.65
CA LYS A 475 4.20 -1.44 -32.69
C LYS A 475 3.34 -0.21 -32.41
N HIS A 476 3.99 0.94 -32.31
CA HIS A 476 3.30 2.23 -32.21
C HIS A 476 3.05 2.79 -33.61
N ASN A 477 1.87 3.39 -33.83
CA ASN A 477 1.48 4.00 -35.10
C ASN A 477 1.89 5.47 -35.18
#